data_AF-A0A087UNG3-F1
#
_entry.id   AF-A0A087UNG3-F1
#
_cell.length_a   1.000
_cell.length_b   1.000
_cell.length_c   1.000
_cell.angle_alpha   90.00
_cell.angle_beta   90.00
_cell.angle_gamma   90.00
#
_symmetry.space_group_name_H-M   'P 1'
#
loop_
_entity.id
_entity.type
_entity.pdbx_description
1 polymer ?
#
loop_
_entity_poly.entity_id
_entity_poly.type
_entity_poly.pdbx_seq_one_letter_code
_entity_poly.pdbx_strand_id
1 'polypeptide(L)'
;MTYMWLKDRQPFGGLSHPRYMLREQMLNSGHLSELTIHVVERQDNGLYTCVASNAFGQDEKNNQLTVQERPDPPANLEAIHTSGRKVVLRWSKPFTGNSPIVKYVLEYVDG
;
A
#
# COMPACT_ATOMS: atom_id res chain seq x y z
N MET A 1 29.74 -8.99 5.23
CA MET A 1 28.34 -9.21 4.83
C MET A 1 27.72 -7.84 4.62
N THR A 2 27.00 -7.61 3.54
CA THR A 2 26.27 -6.36 3.26
C THR A 2 24.80 -6.64 2.99
N TYR A 3 23.95 -5.64 3.24
CA TYR A 3 22.52 -5.71 2.98
C TYR A 3 22.11 -4.58 2.04
N MET A 4 21.17 -4.89 1.15
CA MET A 4 20.53 -3.90 0.29
C MET A 4 19.03 -4.18 0.26
N TRP A 5 18.24 -3.16 0.53
CA TRP A 5 16.79 -3.22 0.37
C TRP A 5 16.40 -2.67 -0.98
N LEU A 6 15.52 -3.41 -1.66
CA LEU A 6 14.88 -2.99 -2.90
C LEU A 6 13.39 -2.85 -2.68
N LYS A 7 12.77 -1.92 -3.40
CA LYS A 7 11.33 -1.87 -3.62
C LYS A 7 11.06 -1.89 -5.11
N ASP A 8 10.22 -2.81 -5.56
CA ASP A 8 9.88 -3.01 -6.96
C ASP A 8 11.15 -3.14 -7.85
N ARG A 9 12.13 -3.89 -7.33
CA ARG A 9 13.47 -4.12 -7.93
C ARG A 9 14.38 -2.90 -8.05
N GLN A 10 14.00 -1.75 -7.49
CA GLN A 10 14.84 -0.56 -7.41
C GLN A 10 15.42 -0.40 -6.00
N PRO A 11 16.63 0.17 -5.84
CA PRO A 11 17.17 0.49 -4.53
C PRO A 11 16.16 1.28 -3.69
N PHE A 12 15.97 0.87 -2.45
CA PHE A 12 14.99 1.50 -1.57
C PHE A 12 15.39 2.95 -1.26
N GLY A 13 14.81 3.90 -1.97
CA GLY A 13 15.07 5.33 -1.84
C GLY A 13 14.29 6.03 -0.72
N GLY A 14 13.51 5.30 0.08
CA GLY A 14 12.62 5.89 1.08
C GLY A 14 13.34 6.45 2.31
N LEU A 15 14.61 6.11 2.53
CA LEU A 15 15.34 6.45 3.77
C LEU A 15 15.50 7.96 4.05
N SER A 16 15.21 8.83 3.08
CA SER A 16 15.16 10.28 3.28
C SER A 16 13.96 10.75 4.10
N HIS A 17 12.91 9.94 4.21
CA HIS A 17 11.66 10.31 4.86
C HIS A 17 11.55 9.64 6.25
N PRO A 18 11.27 10.40 7.33
CA PRO A 18 11.31 9.90 8.72
C PRO A 18 10.38 8.73 9.05
N ARG A 19 9.40 8.43 8.20
CA ARG A 19 8.53 7.26 8.39
C ARG A 19 9.22 5.94 8.10
N TYR A 20 10.41 5.97 7.49
CA TYR A 20 11.21 4.79 7.21
C TYR A 20 12.43 4.73 8.09
N MET A 21 12.75 3.54 8.61
CA MET A 21 13.93 3.30 9.42
C MET A 21 14.61 2.02 8.96
N LEU A 22 15.89 2.09 8.61
CA LEU A 22 16.73 0.93 8.36
C LEU A 22 17.60 0.68 9.60
N ARG A 23 17.53 -0.54 10.14
CA ARG A 23 18.33 -0.96 11.28
C ARG A 23 19.14 -2.19 10.92
N GLU A 24 20.44 -2.12 11.15
CA GLU A 24 21.36 -3.24 10.99
C GLU A 24 22.03 -3.56 12.31
N GLN A 25 22.04 -4.83 12.71
CA GLN A 25 22.58 -5.26 14.00
C GLN A 25 23.34 -6.58 13.89
N MET A 26 24.43 -6.66 14.64
CA MET A 26 25.12 -7.93 14.91
C MET A 26 24.47 -8.57 16.13
N LEU A 27 23.91 -9.76 15.95
CA LEU A 27 23.34 -10.59 17.01
C LEU A 27 24.21 -11.84 17.22
N ASN A 28 24.04 -12.50 18.35
CA ASN A 28 24.74 -13.78 18.61
C ASN A 28 24.35 -14.87 17.59
N SER A 29 23.14 -14.76 17.00
CA SER A 29 22.60 -15.68 15.99
C SER A 29 22.95 -15.29 14.55
N GLY A 30 23.71 -14.20 14.34
CA GLY A 30 24.07 -13.71 13.01
C GLY A 30 23.73 -12.23 12.83
N HIS A 31 23.59 -11.83 11.57
CA HIS A 31 23.33 -10.44 11.19
C HIS A 31 21.83 -10.21 10.96
N LEU A 32 21.33 -9.07 11.42
CA LEU A 32 19.96 -8.60 11.20
C LEU A 32 20.00 -7.35 10.32
N SER A 33 19.13 -7.29 9.31
CA SER A 33 18.78 -6.07 8.58
C SER A 33 17.26 -5.94 8.59
N GLU A 34 16.76 -4.83 9.09
CA GLU A 34 15.34 -4.57 9.33
C GLU A 34 14.94 -3.23 8.71
N LEU A 35 13.97 -3.27 7.80
CA LEU A 35 13.32 -2.08 7.26
C LEU A 35 11.95 -1.89 7.91
N THR A 36 11.80 -0.81 8.67
CA THR A 36 10.56 -0.45 9.38
C THR A 36 9.86 0.70 8.67
N ILE A 37 8.53 0.59 8.53
CA ILE A 37 7.64 1.65 8.04
C ILE A 37 6.69 2.03 9.18
N HIS A 38 6.88 3.18 9.82
CA HIS A 38 6.11 3.59 11.01
C HIS A 38 4.69 4.05 10.68
N VAL A 39 4.53 4.78 9.57
CA VAL A 39 3.24 5.24 9.05
C VAL A 39 3.14 4.76 7.62
N VAL A 40 2.24 3.79 7.42
CA VAL A 40 2.03 3.15 6.12
C VAL A 40 1.02 3.96 5.31
N GLU A 41 1.36 4.22 4.06
CA GLU A 41 0.57 5.00 3.11
C GLU A 41 0.41 4.22 1.80
N ARG A 42 -0.55 4.63 0.94
CA ARG A 42 -0.88 3.93 -0.30
C ARG A 42 0.35 3.65 -1.17
N GLN A 43 1.29 4.59 -1.24
CA GLN A 43 2.51 4.42 -2.03
C GLN A 43 3.47 3.36 -1.48
N ASP A 44 3.29 2.83 -0.27
CA ASP A 44 4.13 1.75 0.25
C ASP A 44 3.75 0.37 -0.30
N ASN A 45 2.64 0.25 -1.02
CA ASN A 45 2.37 -0.95 -1.81
C ASN A 45 3.59 -1.26 -2.70
N GLY A 46 3.99 -2.52 -2.72
CA GLY A 46 5.13 -2.95 -3.54
C GLY A 46 5.76 -4.26 -3.07
N LEU A 47 6.66 -4.77 -3.90
CA LEU A 47 7.50 -5.91 -3.56
C LEU A 47 8.80 -5.42 -2.91
N TYR A 48 9.02 -5.78 -1.65
CA TYR A 48 10.24 -5.48 -0.92
C TYR A 48 11.18 -6.67 -0.99
N THR A 49 12.41 -6.45 -1.41
CA THR A 49 13.45 -7.48 -1.47
C THR A 49 14.60 -7.11 -0.55
N CYS A 50 14.94 -7.99 0.39
CA CYS A 50 16.18 -7.90 1.15
C CYS A 50 17.24 -8.75 0.45
N VAL A 51 18.32 -8.11 0.04
CA VAL A 51 19.46 -8.72 -0.62
C VAL A 51 20.61 -8.80 0.37
N ALA A 52 21.14 -10.00 0.62
CA ALA A 52 22.26 -10.22 1.53
C ALA A 52 23.47 -10.75 0.73
N SER A 53 24.62 -10.09 0.83
CA SER A 53 25.81 -10.41 0.04
C SER A 53 27.05 -10.65 0.91
N ASN A 54 27.85 -11.66 0.53
CA ASN A 54 29.14 -11.98 1.12
C ASN A 54 30.17 -12.39 0.04
N ALA A 55 31.38 -12.78 0.46
CA ALA A 55 32.46 -13.13 -0.46
C ALA A 55 32.17 -14.37 -1.34
N PHE A 56 31.16 -15.18 -0.99
CA PHE A 56 30.79 -16.40 -1.68
C PHE A 56 29.55 -16.24 -2.57
N GLY A 57 28.85 -15.11 -2.48
CA GLY A 57 27.68 -14.83 -3.31
C GLY A 57 26.62 -13.97 -2.63
N GLN A 58 25.39 -14.07 -3.14
CA GLN A 58 24.24 -13.28 -2.75
C GLN A 58 23.01 -14.19 -2.58
N ASP A 59 22.18 -13.90 -1.59
CA ASP A 59 20.85 -14.48 -1.41
C ASP A 59 19.80 -13.37 -1.28
N GLU A 60 18.55 -13.67 -1.63
CA GLU A 60 17.46 -12.70 -1.67
C GLU A 60 16.18 -13.24 -1.02
N LYS A 61 15.46 -12.36 -0.31
CA LYS A 61 14.12 -12.64 0.23
C LYS A 61 13.12 -11.58 -0.18
N ASN A 62 11.99 -12.04 -0.72
CA ASN A 62 10.92 -11.22 -1.27
C ASN A 62 9.72 -11.18 -0.32
N ASN A 63 9.22 -9.99 -0.04
CA ASN A 63 8.05 -9.72 0.79
C ASN A 63 7.09 -8.77 0.06
N GLN A 64 5.89 -9.24 -0.26
CA GLN A 64 4.85 -8.39 -0.85
C GLN A 64 4.16 -7.60 0.26
N LEU A 65 4.20 -6.27 0.19
CA LEU A 65 3.41 -5.39 1.04
C LEU A 65 2.14 -4.96 0.29
N THR A 66 0.98 -5.20 0.91
CA THR A 66 -0.32 -4.70 0.44
C THR A 66 -0.94 -3.84 1.52
N VAL A 67 -1.08 -2.55 1.25
CA VAL A 67 -1.66 -1.57 2.16
C VAL A 67 -3.18 -1.62 2.01
N GLN A 68 -3.87 -2.00 3.07
CA GLN A 68 -5.33 -1.98 3.12
C GLN A 68 -5.81 -0.66 3.70
N GLU A 69 -6.74 -0.02 3.02
CA GLU A 69 -7.33 1.26 3.41
C GLU A 69 -8.83 1.27 3.16
N ARG A 70 -9.51 2.35 3.56
CA ARG A 70 -10.93 2.50 3.25
C ARG A 70 -11.10 2.73 1.75
N PRO A 71 -12.17 2.23 1.11
CA PRO A 71 -12.47 2.58 -0.27
C PRO A 71 -12.57 4.09 -0.44
N ASP A 72 -12.13 4.59 -1.58
CA ASP A 72 -12.32 5.99 -1.94
C ASP A 72 -13.83 6.27 -2.17
N PRO A 73 -14.29 7.53 -2.06
CA PRO A 73 -15.65 7.88 -2.40
C PRO A 73 -15.97 7.54 -3.88
N PRO A 74 -17.19 7.08 -4.19
CA PRO A 74 -17.63 6.94 -5.58
C PRO A 74 -17.51 8.25 -6.35
N ALA A 75 -17.09 8.18 -7.62
CA ALA A 75 -16.95 9.34 -8.49
C ALA A 75 -18.08 9.39 -9.53
N ASN A 76 -18.27 10.55 -10.17
CA ASN A 76 -19.22 10.74 -11.28
C ASN A 76 -20.65 10.32 -10.93
N LEU A 77 -21.14 10.74 -9.75
CA LEU A 77 -22.53 10.52 -9.35
C LEU A 77 -23.46 11.32 -10.26
N GLU A 78 -24.36 10.63 -10.95
CA GLU A 78 -25.31 11.25 -11.86
C GLU A 78 -26.69 10.58 -11.78
N ALA A 79 -27.73 11.38 -11.97
CA ALA A 79 -29.09 10.87 -12.16
C ALA A 79 -29.30 10.55 -13.64
N ILE A 80 -29.34 9.26 -13.98
CA ILE A 80 -29.53 8.81 -15.37
C ILE A 80 -31.00 8.69 -15.76
N HIS A 81 -31.90 8.63 -14.78
CA HIS A 81 -33.33 8.64 -14.99
C HIS A 81 -34.06 9.19 -13.78
N THR A 82 -35.06 10.03 -14.02
CA THR A 82 -35.91 10.62 -12.99
C THR A 82 -37.38 10.43 -13.35
N SER A 83 -38.19 10.09 -12.36
CA SER A 83 -39.65 10.07 -12.43
C SER A 83 -40.22 10.65 -11.14
N GLY A 84 -41.54 10.87 -11.08
CA GLY A 84 -42.16 11.56 -9.93
C GLY A 84 -41.93 10.94 -8.55
N ARG A 85 -41.53 9.65 -8.47
CA ARG A 85 -41.23 8.95 -7.20
C ARG A 85 -39.96 8.10 -7.24
N LYS A 86 -39.15 8.19 -8.30
CA LYS A 86 -37.96 7.34 -8.47
C LYS A 86 -36.85 8.12 -9.13
N VAL A 87 -35.65 7.96 -8.60
CA VAL A 87 -34.41 8.38 -9.26
C VAL A 87 -33.54 7.15 -9.44
N VAL A 88 -32.91 7.03 -10.62
CA VAL A 88 -31.88 6.03 -10.88
C VAL A 88 -30.55 6.75 -10.93
N LEU A 89 -29.66 6.36 -10.01
CA LEU A 89 -28.33 6.93 -9.87
C LEU A 89 -27.30 5.98 -10.50
N ARG A 90 -26.27 6.57 -11.11
CA ARG A 90 -25.08 5.87 -11.59
C ARG A 90 -23.85 6.57 -11.04
N TRP A 91 -22.81 5.80 -10.75
CA TRP A 91 -21.51 6.30 -10.33
C TRP A 91 -20.42 5.33 -10.81
N SER A 92 -19.18 5.82 -10.79
CA SER A 92 -17.98 5.05 -11.11
C SER A 92 -17.48 4.30 -9.87
N LYS A 93 -17.04 3.04 -10.05
CA LYS A 93 -16.44 2.25 -8.98
C LYS A 93 -15.16 2.94 -8.49
N PRO A 94 -15.01 3.21 -7.18
CA PRO A 94 -13.81 3.84 -6.65
C PRO A 94 -12.67 2.82 -6.50
N PHE A 95 -11.49 3.31 -6.16
CA PHE A 95 -10.45 2.43 -5.63
C PHE A 95 -10.96 1.79 -4.33
N THR A 96 -10.76 0.49 -4.19
CA THR A 96 -11.43 -0.29 -3.14
C THR A 96 -10.61 -0.39 -1.86
N GLY A 97 -9.44 0.26 -1.77
CA GLY A 97 -8.58 0.15 -0.61
C GLY A 97 -7.92 -1.21 -0.46
N ASN A 98 -7.71 -1.94 -1.57
CA ASN A 98 -7.24 -3.33 -1.59
C ASN A 98 -8.11 -4.33 -0.81
N SER A 99 -9.39 -3.99 -0.60
CA SER A 99 -10.40 -4.86 0.03
C SER A 99 -11.72 -4.81 -0.77
N PRO A 100 -12.58 -5.84 -0.74
CA PRO A 100 -13.89 -5.79 -1.40
C PRO A 100 -14.80 -4.69 -0.84
N ILE A 101 -15.51 -3.97 -1.73
CA ILE A 101 -16.59 -3.07 -1.31
C ILE A 101 -17.80 -3.91 -0.91
N VAL A 102 -18.28 -3.73 0.32
CA VAL A 102 -19.41 -4.48 0.89
C VAL A 102 -20.75 -3.77 0.75
N LYS A 103 -20.77 -2.43 0.72
CA LYS A 103 -22.00 -1.63 0.58
C LYS A 103 -21.71 -0.22 0.06
N TYR A 104 -22.74 0.42 -0.50
CA TYR A 104 -22.79 1.86 -0.75
C TYR A 104 -23.87 2.49 0.14
N VAL A 105 -23.62 3.70 0.65
CA VAL A 105 -24.58 4.48 1.42
C VAL A 105 -24.94 5.71 0.58
N LEU A 106 -26.24 5.94 0.40
CA LEU A 106 -26.76 7.11 -0.30
C LEU A 106 -27.35 8.07 0.73
N GLU A 107 -26.88 9.30 0.72
CA GLU A 107 -27.39 10.38 1.55
C GLU A 107 -28.02 11.43 0.63
N TYR A 108 -29.21 11.90 0.98
CA TYR A 108 -29.91 12.97 0.28
C TYR A 108 -30.50 13.94 1.30
N VAL A 109 -30.65 15.20 0.90
CA VAL A 109 -31.24 16.25 1.71
C VAL A 109 -32.40 16.83 0.92
N ASP A 110 -33.55 16.97 1.58
CA ASP A 110 -34.70 17.66 1.00
C ASP A 110 -34.45 19.17 1.02
N GLY A 111 -34.75 19.83 -0.10
CA GLY A 111 -34.43 21.24 -0.34
C GLY A 111 -35.44 22.21 0.25
#